data_AF-A0AA50KVD3-F1
#
_entry.id   AF-A0AA50KVD3-F1
#
_cell.length_a   1.000
_cell.length_b   1.000
_cell.length_c   1.000
_cell.angle_alpha   90.00
_cell.angle_beta   90.00
_cell.angle_gamma   90.00
#
_symmetry.space_group_name_H-M   'P 1'
#
loop_
_entity.id
_entity.type
_entity.pdbx_description
1 polymer ?
#
loop_
_entity_poly.entity_id
_entity_poly.type
_entity_poly.pdbx_seq_one_letter_code
_entity_poly.pdbx_strand_id
1 'polypeptide(L)'
;MFEINAIFRKLTGKGSNRRLRLNKKIPAVIYGKKKKNLNIELNHDYIKKIEIKKKFYIKYIILNINKKKLKVKVQNIQWHQFKLKIMHIDFLML
;
A
#
# COMPACT_ATOMS: atom_id res chain seq x y z
N MET A 1 -2.42 11.94 11.48
CA MET A 1 -3.24 11.16 10.53
C MET A 1 -2.47 11.14 9.22
N PHE A 2 -2.44 10.03 8.48
CA PHE A 2 -1.74 9.97 7.19
C PHE A 2 -2.75 9.89 6.07
N GLU A 3 -2.50 10.67 5.02
CA GLU A 3 -3.24 10.62 3.77
C GLU A 3 -2.25 10.20 2.68
N ILE A 4 -2.62 9.17 1.93
CA ILE A 4 -1.73 8.52 0.95
C ILE A 4 -2.47 8.41 -0.36
N ASN A 5 -1.86 8.92 -1.43
CA ASN A 5 -2.38 8.77 -2.77
C ASN A 5 -2.07 7.36 -3.30
N ALA A 6 -3.09 6.72 -3.86
CA ALA A 6 -3.01 5.37 -4.40
C ALA A 6 -3.76 5.29 -5.72
N ILE A 7 -3.29 4.42 -6.62
CA ILE A 7 -3.89 4.23 -7.94
C ILE A 7 -4.35 2.78 -8.07
N PHE A 8 -5.51 2.53 -8.68
CA PHE A 8 -5.94 1.17 -8.97
C PHE A 8 -5.03 0.49 -9.97
N ARG A 9 -4.72 -0.77 -9.70
CA ARG A 9 -3.93 -1.60 -10.60
C ARG A 9 -4.83 -2.45 -11.48
N LYS A 10 -4.61 -2.36 -12.80
CA LYS A 10 -5.26 -3.24 -13.78
C LYS A 10 -4.55 -4.58 -13.91
N LEU A 11 -3.21 -4.58 -13.84
CA LEU A 11 -2.39 -5.78 -14.06
C LEU A 11 -1.86 -6.35 -12.74
N THR A 12 -2.13 -7.64 -12.51
CA THR A 12 -1.64 -8.43 -11.38
C THR A 12 -0.59 -9.46 -11.83
N GLY A 13 -0.06 -10.25 -10.89
CA GLY A 13 0.92 -11.31 -11.19
C GLY A 13 2.40 -10.89 -11.06
N LYS A 14 3.28 -11.90 -11.15
CA LYS A 14 4.72 -11.80 -10.85
C LYS A 14 5.44 -10.77 -11.72
N GLY A 15 5.23 -10.82 -13.03
CA GLY A 15 5.89 -9.93 -14.00
C GLY A 15 5.50 -8.46 -13.81
N SER A 16 4.20 -8.19 -13.70
CA SER A 16 3.65 -6.85 -13.43
C SER A 16 4.19 -6.27 -12.12
N ASN A 17 4.12 -7.05 -11.03
CA ASN A 17 4.65 -6.65 -9.72
C ASN A 17 6.14 -6.32 -9.75
N ARG A 18 6.94 -7.08 -10.52
CA ARG A 18 8.38 -6.82 -10.67
C ARG A 18 8.62 -5.46 -11.34
N ARG A 19 7.96 -5.19 -12.47
CA ARG A 19 8.08 -3.91 -13.19
C ARG A 19 7.65 -2.73 -12.31
N LEU A 20 6.58 -2.90 -11.54
CA LEU A 20 6.07 -1.89 -10.63
C LEU A 20 7.10 -1.51 -9.56
N ARG A 21 7.80 -2.50 -8.97
CA ARG A 21 8.89 -2.24 -8.02
C ARG A 21 10.13 -1.60 -8.63
N LEU A 22 10.45 -1.92 -9.89
CA LEU A 22 11.53 -1.25 -10.62
C LEU A 22 11.23 0.24 -10.81
N ASN A 23 9.96 0.60 -11.01
CA ASN A 23 9.49 1.98 -11.18
C ASN A 23 9.24 2.71 -9.83
N LYS A 24 9.92 2.31 -8.75
CA LYS A 24 9.78 2.89 -7.40
C LYS A 24 8.33 2.93 -6.88
N LYS A 25 7.53 1.93 -7.24
CA LYS A 25 6.18 1.76 -6.70
C LYS A 25 6.09 0.50 -5.84
N ILE A 26 5.14 0.48 -4.92
CA ILE A 26 4.83 -0.67 -4.07
C ILE A 26 3.48 -1.23 -4.47
N PRO A 27 3.38 -2.52 -4.79
CA PRO A 27 2.08 -3.19 -4.93
C PRO A 27 1.43 -3.32 -3.54
N ALA A 28 0.14 -3.04 -3.43
CA ALA A 28 -0.60 -3.20 -2.20
C ALA A 28 -2.03 -3.71 -2.45
N VAL A 29 -2.64 -4.29 -1.41
CA VAL A 29 -3.99 -4.82 -1.45
C VAL A 29 -4.80 -4.25 -0.29
N ILE A 30 -6.05 -3.88 -0.56
CA ILE A 30 -7.04 -3.52 0.45
C ILE A 30 -8.12 -4.60 0.45
N TYR A 31 -8.43 -5.15 1.61
CA TYR A 31 -9.49 -6.15 1.77
C TYR A 31 -10.30 -5.89 3.04
N GLY A 32 -11.40 -6.65 3.23
CA GLY A 32 -12.27 -6.57 4.40
C GLY A 32 -13.69 -6.13 4.08
N LYS A 33 -14.51 -5.96 5.12
CA LYS A 33 -15.94 -5.57 5.04
C LYS A 33 -16.80 -6.41 4.08
N LYS A 34 -16.43 -7.68 3.86
CA LYS A 34 -17.08 -8.57 2.87
C LYS A 34 -17.14 -7.97 1.46
N LYS A 35 -16.25 -7.03 1.13
CA LYS A 35 -16.13 -6.40 -0.19
C LYS A 35 -15.05 -7.08 -1.02
N LYS A 36 -15.13 -6.92 -2.34
CA LYS A 36 -14.08 -7.36 -3.27
C LYS A 36 -12.75 -6.66 -2.93
N ASN A 37 -11.66 -7.44 -2.98
CA ASN A 37 -10.32 -6.92 -2.75
C ASN A 37 -9.94 -5.89 -3.82
N LEU A 38 -9.30 -4.81 -3.38
CA LEU A 38 -8.84 -3.74 -4.25
C LEU A 38 -7.32 -3.79 -4.35
N ASN A 39 -6.83 -3.97 -5.58
CA ASN A 39 -5.39 -3.94 -5.86
C ASN A 39 -4.98 -2.52 -6.21
N ILE A 40 -4.00 -2.00 -5.48
CA ILE A 40 -3.53 -0.62 -5.62
C ILE A 40 -2.01 -0.55 -5.73
N GLU A 41 -1.52 0.55 -6.26
CA GLU A 41 -0.10 0.90 -6.27
C GLU A 41 0.14 2.17 -5.46
N LEU A 42 1.30 2.19 -4.80
CA LEU A 42 1.75 3.27 -3.92
C LEU A 42 3.12 3.78 -4.36
N ASN A 43 3.44 5.03 -4.07
CA ASN A 43 4.78 5.57 -4.27
C ASN A 43 5.73 5.07 -3.16
N HIS A 44 6.83 4.41 -3.52
CA HIS A 44 7.74 3.80 -2.55
C HIS A 44 8.41 4.83 -1.62
N ASP A 45 8.96 5.89 -2.21
CA ASP A 45 9.73 6.90 -1.47
C ASP A 45 8.84 7.64 -0.45
N TYR A 46 7.58 7.92 -0.82
CA TYR A 46 6.60 8.51 0.09
C TYR A 46 6.26 7.59 1.26
N ILE A 47 5.97 6.30 0.98
CA ILE A 47 5.67 5.32 2.03
C ILE A 47 6.85 5.16 2.97
N LYS A 48 8.07 5.07 2.45
CA LYS A 48 9.27 4.89 3.27
C LYS A 48 9.53 6.07 4.21
N LYS A 49 9.16 7.29 3.82
CA LYS A 49 9.26 8.47 4.71
C LYS A 49 8.26 8.43 5.87
N ILE A 50 7.04 7.95 5.62
CA ILE A 50 5.97 7.94 6.65
C ILE A 50 6.02 6.70 7.54
N GLU A 51 6.52 5.58 7.03
CA GLU A 51 6.58 4.29 7.72
C GLU A 51 7.49 4.32 8.96
N ILE A 52 8.56 5.13 8.93
CA ILE A 52 9.45 5.35 10.09
C ILE A 52 8.68 5.83 11.34
N LYS A 53 7.55 6.51 11.15
CA LYS A 53 6.74 7.02 12.27
C LYS A 53 5.88 5.89 12.83
N LYS A 54 6.06 5.54 14.12
CA LYS A 54 5.23 4.54 14.85
C LYS A 54 3.72 4.70 14.66
N LYS A 55 3.24 5.95 14.47
CA LYS A 55 1.84 6.27 14.17
C LYS A 55 1.30 5.57 12.91
N PHE A 56 2.15 5.20 11.95
CA PHE A 56 1.80 4.53 10.69
C PHE A 56 1.19 3.14 10.92
N TYR A 57 1.70 2.43 11.93
CA TYR A 57 1.27 1.07 12.26
C TYR A 57 0.03 1.02 13.16
N ILE A 58 -0.10 2.01 14.05
CA ILE A 58 -1.13 2.00 15.10
C ILE A 58 -2.41 2.67 14.63
N LYS A 59 -2.29 3.83 13.97
CA LYS A 59 -3.45 4.64 13.57
C LYS A 59 -4.00 4.18 12.23
N TYR A 60 -5.25 4.54 11.98
CA TYR A 60 -5.83 4.41 10.65
C TYR A 60 -5.21 5.43 9.69
N ILE A 61 -5.26 5.09 8.41
CA ILE A 61 -4.74 5.81 7.27
C ILE A 61 -5.90 6.11 6.33
N ILE A 62 -5.83 7.25 5.65
CA ILE A 62 -6.73 7.59 4.57
C ILE A 62 -6.03 7.32 3.25
N LEU A 63 -6.56 6.40 2.45
CA LEU A 63 -6.13 6.17 1.07
C LEU A 63 -7.01 6.97 0.12
N ASN A 64 -6.37 7.82 -0.69
CA ASN A 64 -7.03 8.56 -1.76
C ASN A 64 -6.87 7.80 -3.07
N ILE A 65 -7.96 7.21 -3.55
CA ILE A 65 -7.98 6.43 -4.79
C ILE A 65 -9.04 7.02 -5.71
N ASN A 66 -8.62 7.58 -6.84
CA ASN A 66 -9.51 8.24 -7.82
C ASN A 66 -10.51 9.22 -7.15
N LYS A 67 -10.01 10.12 -6.29
CA LYS A 67 -10.80 11.09 -5.51
C LYS A 67 -11.75 10.48 -4.46
N LYS A 68 -11.76 9.15 -4.26
CA LYS A 68 -12.48 8.49 -3.16
C LYS A 68 -11.53 8.28 -1.97
N LYS A 69 -11.97 8.68 -0.79
CA LYS A 69 -11.25 8.48 0.47
C LYS A 69 -11.65 7.16 1.11
N LEU A 70 -10.69 6.29 1.39
CA LEU A 70 -10.91 5.00 2.04
C LEU A 70 -10.11 4.94 3.34
N LYS A 71 -10.81 4.65 4.45
CA LYS A 71 -10.21 4.48 5.76
C LYS A 71 -9.70 3.04 5.93
N VAL A 72 -8.41 2.89 6.20
CA VAL A 72 -7.76 1.58 6.30
C VAL A 72 -6.79 1.53 7.47
N LYS A 73 -6.37 0.32 7.85
CA LYS A 73 -5.25 0.09 8.78
C LYS A 73 -4.22 -0.79 8.08
N VAL A 74 -2.94 -0.56 8.35
CA VAL A 74 -1.86 -1.47 7.93
C VAL A 74 -2.05 -2.79 8.67
N GLN A 75 -2.22 -3.87 7.92
CA GLN A 75 -2.30 -5.22 8.48
C GLN A 75 -0.96 -5.93 8.41
N ASN A 76 -0.27 -5.83 7.27
CA ASN A 76 1.02 -6.48 7.06
C ASN A 76 1.91 -5.68 6.11
N ILE A 77 3.23 -5.76 6.32
CA ILE A 77 4.24 -5.19 5.43
C ILE A 77 5.24 -6.29 5.09
N GLN A 78 5.39 -6.54 3.80
CA GLN A 78 6.43 -7.43 3.30
C GLN A 78 7.66 -6.60 2.96
N TRP A 79 8.77 -6.95 3.58
CA TRP A 79 10.07 -6.33 3.35
C TRP A 79 10.89 -7.15 2.37
N HIS A 80 11.80 -6.49 1.67
CA HIS A 80 12.87 -7.18 1.00
C HIS A 80 13.78 -7.80 2.06
N GLN A 81 14.21 -9.04 1.87
CA GLN A 81 14.93 -9.84 2.88
C GLN A 81 16.19 -9.19 3.47
N PHE A 82 16.85 -8.30 2.72
CA PHE A 82 18.12 -7.68 3.12
C PHE A 82 18.27 -6.22 2.66
N LYS A 83 17.41 -5.74 1.75
CA LYS A 83 17.40 -4.34 1.34
C LYS A 83 16.37 -3.59 2.17
N LEU A 84 16.65 -2.34 2.51
CA LEU A 84 15.66 -1.43 3.10
C LEU A 84 14.61 -1.00 2.06
N LYS A 85 13.85 -1.95 1.52
CA LYS A 85 12.80 -1.73 0.52
C LYS A 85 11.56 -2.52 0.89
N ILE A 86 10.42 -1.84 0.89
CA ILE A 86 9.12 -2.47 1.03
C ILE A 86 8.73 -3.14 -0.29
N MET A 87 8.26 -4.38 -0.21
CA MET A 87 7.89 -5.24 -1.33
C MET A 87 6.39 -5.31 -1.56
N HIS A 88 5.60 -5.29 -0.50
CA HIS A 88 4.14 -5.31 -0.52
C HIS A 88 3.56 -4.74 0.78
N ILE A 89 2.34 -4.20 0.73
CA ILE A 89 1.58 -3.80 1.92
C ILE A 89 0.15 -4.32 1.84
N ASP A 90 -0.31 -4.88 2.94
CA ASP A 90 -1.69 -5.32 3.14
C ASP A 90 -2.43 -4.32 4.01
N PHE A 91 -3.60 -3.88 3.55
CA PHE A 91 -4.49 -2.99 4.27
C PHE A 91 -5.82 -3.67 4.60
N LEU A 92 -6.23 -3.54 5.86
CA LEU A 92 -7.56 -3.90 6.31
C LEU A 92 -8.48 -2.68 6.22
N MET A 93 -9.61 -2.82 5.53
CA MET A 93 -10.64 -1.80 5.41
C MET A 93 -11.40 -1.65 6.74
N LEU A 94 -11.45 -0.43 7.26
CA LEU A 94 -12.19 -0.06 8.47
C LEU A 94 -13.57 0.51 8.13
#